data_AF-A0A167IBL1-F1
#
_entry.id   AF-A0A167IBL1-F1
#
_cell.length_a   1.000
_cell.length_b   1.000
_cell.length_c   1.000
_cell.angle_alpha   90.00
_cell.angle_beta   90.00
_cell.angle_gamma   90.00
#
_symmetry.space_group_name_H-M   'P 1'
#
loop_
_entity.id
_entity.type
_entity.pdbx_description
1 polymer ?
#
loop_
_entity_poly.entity_id
_entity_poly.type
_entity_poly.pdbx_seq_one_letter_code
_entity_poly.pdbx_strand_id
1 'polypeptide(L)'
;MQSPTHPQLYIRNEHDAHVVMEAVRLGRLPMVTHRLSTHERLRFLQPGAVFVWEEAEAGTRGVGGKGMERWTDGLKWSPSRSNDPFLLYEEKAEQLTAEELRDR
;
A
#
# COMPACT_ATOMS: atom_id res chain seq x y z
N MET A 1 -5.32 14.65 -2.01
CA MET A 1 -5.16 13.40 -2.78
C MET A 1 -3.80 12.85 -2.42
N GLN A 2 -3.75 11.69 -1.78
CA GLN A 2 -2.54 11.04 -1.33
C GLN A 2 -1.95 10.20 -2.47
N SER A 3 -0.63 10.27 -2.63
CA SER A 3 0.12 9.56 -3.66
C SER A 3 0.89 8.38 -3.06
N PRO A 4 1.42 7.45 -3.89
CA PRO A 4 2.44 6.51 -3.45
C PRO A 4 3.63 7.22 -2.82
N THR A 5 4.30 6.54 -1.91
CA THR A 5 5.64 6.90 -1.42
C THR A 5 6.64 6.89 -2.58
N HIS A 6 6.51 5.91 -3.48
CA HIS A 6 7.22 5.89 -4.75
C HIS A 6 6.36 5.18 -5.82
N PRO A 7 6.18 5.72 -7.03
CA PRO A 7 5.25 5.13 -8.01
C PRO A 7 5.81 3.93 -8.76
N GLN A 8 7.14 3.78 -8.84
CA GLN A 8 7.79 2.76 -9.66
C GLN A 8 9.14 2.32 -9.08
N LEU A 9 9.10 1.59 -7.96
CA LEU A 9 10.27 1.04 -7.30
C LEU A 9 10.06 -0.45 -6.98
N TYR A 10 11.09 -1.25 -7.24
CA TYR A 10 11.13 -2.65 -6.85
C TYR A 10 12.01 -2.82 -5.61
N ILE A 11 11.42 -3.31 -4.52
CA ILE A 11 12.12 -3.60 -3.25
C ILE A 11 12.68 -5.01 -3.34
N ARG A 12 14.01 -5.13 -3.48
CA ARG A 12 14.66 -6.43 -3.72
C ARG A 12 15.01 -7.15 -2.42
N ASN A 13 15.34 -6.37 -1.39
CA ASN A 13 15.85 -6.86 -0.12
C ASN A 13 15.55 -5.87 1.01
N GLU A 14 15.91 -6.26 2.22
CA GLU A 14 15.71 -5.46 3.43
C GLU A 14 16.39 -4.08 3.35
N HIS A 15 17.59 -3.99 2.75
CA HIS A 15 18.31 -2.73 2.63
C HIS A 15 17.54 -1.71 1.79
N ASP A 16 16.95 -2.13 0.66
CA ASP A 16 16.11 -1.25 -0.16
C ASP A 16 14.91 -0.71 0.66
N ALA A 17 14.29 -1.56 1.48
CA ALA A 17 13.18 -1.16 2.35
C ALA A 17 13.64 -0.12 3.39
N HIS A 18 14.78 -0.33 4.04
CA HIS A 18 15.35 0.61 5.02
C HIS A 18 15.66 1.98 4.40
N VAL A 19 16.20 2.01 3.18
CA VAL A 19 16.47 3.27 2.46
C VAL A 19 15.18 4.04 2.20
N VAL A 20 14.11 3.36 1.78
CA VAL A 20 12.81 4.00 1.56
C VAL A 20 12.22 4.52 2.87
N MET A 21 12.26 3.71 3.94
CA MET A 21 11.77 4.13 5.26
C MET A 21 12.53 5.34 5.80
N GLU A 22 13.85 5.38 5.66
CA GLU A 22 14.68 6.52 6.06
C GLU A 22 14.38 7.76 5.23
N ALA A 23 14.18 7.61 3.91
CA ALA A 23 13.79 8.72 3.04
C ALA A 23 12.43 9.30 3.45
N VAL A 24 11.48 8.47 3.88
CA VAL A 24 10.18 8.91 4.43
C VAL A 24 10.38 9.62 5.76
N ARG A 25 11.18 9.07 6.69
CA ARG A 25 11.47 9.68 8.00
C ARG A 25 12.12 11.06 7.86
N LEU A 26 12.97 11.24 6.86
CA LEU A 26 13.61 12.53 6.52
C LEU A 26 12.70 13.49 5.72
N GLY A 27 11.46 13.08 5.39
CA GLY A 27 10.52 13.89 4.60
C GLY A 27 10.88 14.04 3.12
N ARG A 28 11.77 13.18 2.59
CA ARG A 28 12.18 13.19 1.17
C ARG A 28 11.21 12.44 0.27
N LEU A 29 10.56 11.41 0.81
CA LEU A 29 9.45 10.70 0.17
C LEU A 29 8.17 10.88 1.00
N PRO A 30 6.99 10.98 0.37
CA PRO A 30 5.74 11.18 1.09
C PRO A 30 5.35 9.93 1.89
N MET A 31 4.87 10.14 3.12
CA MET A 31 4.24 9.10 3.93
C MET A 31 2.74 9.06 3.67
N VAL A 32 2.18 7.86 3.60
CA VAL A 32 0.74 7.63 3.66
C VAL A 32 0.25 7.83 5.08
N THR A 33 -0.74 8.71 5.27
CA THR A 33 -1.28 9.09 6.59
C THR A 33 -2.70 8.60 6.83
N HIS A 34 -3.39 8.16 5.79
CA HIS A 34 -4.75 7.62 5.86
C HIS A 34 -4.98 6.57 4.76
N ARG A 35 -6.07 5.80 4.91
CA ARG A 35 -6.46 4.79 3.91
C ARG A 35 -6.73 5.46 2.56
N LEU A 36 -6.28 4.80 1.50
CA LEU A 36 -6.56 5.24 0.13
C LEU A 36 -8.08 5.22 -0.12
N SER A 37 -8.59 6.31 -0.69
CA SER A 37 -9.93 6.36 -1.26
C SER A 37 -10.05 5.40 -2.46
N THR A 38 -11.27 5.08 -2.88
CA THR A 38 -11.50 4.25 -4.08
C THR A 38 -10.82 4.81 -5.33
N HIS A 39 -10.84 6.13 -5.53
CA HIS A 39 -10.19 6.76 -6.68
C HIS A 39 -8.66 6.63 -6.61
N GLU A 40 -8.05 6.86 -5.43
CA GLU A 40 -6.61 6.71 -5.25
C GLU A 40 -6.16 5.26 -5.45
N ARG A 41 -6.95 4.29 -4.98
CA ARG A 41 -6.68 2.87 -5.22
C ARG A 41 -6.64 2.55 -6.71
N LEU A 42 -7.69 2.92 -7.45
CA LEU A 42 -7.79 2.69 -8.89
C LEU A 42 -6.61 3.31 -9.65
N ARG A 43 -6.16 4.49 -9.21
CA ARG A 43 -5.08 5.22 -9.87
C ARG A 43 -3.68 4.71 -9.52
N PHE A 44 -3.45 4.29 -8.28
CA PHE A 44 -2.10 4.13 -7.73
C PHE A 44 -1.73 2.71 -7.32
N LEU A 45 -2.67 1.78 -7.18
CA LEU A 45 -2.34 0.37 -6.96
C LEU A 45 -1.92 -0.28 -8.27
N GLN A 46 -0.65 -0.09 -8.64
CA GLN A 46 -0.05 -0.57 -9.87
C GLN A 46 1.30 -1.24 -9.56
N PRO A 47 1.81 -2.14 -10.43
CA PRO A 47 3.11 -2.74 -10.24
C PRO A 47 4.21 -1.69 -10.01
N GLY A 48 5.00 -1.87 -8.95
CA GLY A 48 6.08 -0.94 -8.56
C GLY A 48 5.63 0.22 -7.65
N ALA A 49 4.35 0.38 -7.36
CA ALA A 49 3.92 1.35 -6.36
C ALA A 49 4.32 0.89 -4.95
N VAL A 50 4.99 1.78 -4.21
CA VAL A 50 5.42 1.58 -2.83
C VAL A 50 4.67 2.56 -1.94
N PHE A 51 4.15 2.05 -0.82
CA PHE A 51 3.43 2.82 0.19
C PHE A 51 4.05 2.56 1.56
N VAL A 52 4.42 3.63 2.26
CA VAL A 52 4.91 3.59 3.64
C VAL A 52 3.94 4.37 4.50
N TRP A 53 3.49 3.77 5.60
CA TRP A 53 2.66 4.42 6.60
C TRP A 53 3.22 4.12 7.99
N GLU A 54 2.77 4.92 8.94
CA GLU A 54 3.03 4.68 10.35
C GLU A 54 1.77 4.08 10.99
N GLU A 55 1.96 3.02 11.76
CA GLU A 55 0.89 2.44 12.54
C GLU A 55 0.35 3.46 13.54
N ALA A 56 -0.97 3.63 13.55
CA ALA A 56 -1.66 4.49 14.48
C ALA A 56 -3.00 3.84 14.83
N GLU A 57 -3.34 3.84 16.11
CA GLU A 57 -4.67 3.44 16.57
C GLU A 57 -5.73 4.43 16.07
N ALA A 58 -6.96 3.95 15.89
CA ALA A 58 -8.07 4.83 15.55
C ALA A 58 -8.31 5.83 16.71
N GLY A 59 -8.08 7.12 16.47
CA GLY A 59 -8.43 8.20 17.40
C GLY A 59 -7.26 8.81 18.20
N THR A 60 -6.02 8.32 18.07
CA THR A 60 -4.84 8.85 18.79
C THR A 60 -4.13 10.01 18.08
N ARG A 61 -4.42 10.27 16.79
CA ARG A 61 -3.96 11.49 16.10
C ARG A 61 -5.10 12.49 15.97
N GLY A 62 -4.88 13.69 16.52
CA GLY A 62 -5.84 14.78 16.54
C GLY A 62 -6.43 15.09 15.16
N VAL A 63 -7.74 15.33 15.16
CA VAL A 63 -8.57 15.79 14.04
C VAL A 63 -8.67 14.80 12.87
N GLY A 64 -9.57 13.82 13.02
CA GLY A 64 -10.34 13.27 11.88
C GLY A 64 -9.77 12.08 11.12
N GLY A 65 -8.59 11.56 11.48
CA GLY A 65 -8.00 10.39 10.83
C GLY A 65 -8.33 9.07 11.54
N LYS A 66 -8.99 8.12 10.85
CA LYS A 66 -9.05 6.73 11.29
C LYS A 66 -7.66 6.12 11.08
N GLY A 67 -6.95 5.81 12.16
CA GLY A 67 -5.61 5.21 12.12
C GLY A 67 -5.54 3.92 11.28
N MET A 68 -4.34 3.60 10.79
CA MET A 68 -4.10 2.43 9.94
C MET A 68 -3.17 1.43 10.61
N GLU A 69 -3.75 0.49 11.34
CA GLU A 69 -3.05 -0.66 11.93
C GLU A 69 -2.68 -1.72 10.89
N ARG A 70 -3.52 -1.86 9.86
CA ARG A 70 -3.33 -2.81 8.76
C ARG A 70 -3.62 -2.14 7.42
N TRP A 71 -2.78 -2.44 6.44
CA TRP A 71 -3.03 -2.10 5.05
C TRP A 71 -4.29 -2.79 4.54
N THR A 72 -5.15 -2.03 3.84
CA THR A 72 -6.33 -2.57 3.15
C THR A 72 -6.49 -1.86 1.82
N ASP A 73 -6.26 -2.58 0.73
CA ASP A 73 -6.41 -2.08 -0.64
C ASP A 73 -7.69 -2.56 -1.32
N GLY A 74 -8.47 -3.44 -0.68
CA GLY A 74 -9.72 -3.96 -1.24
C GLY A 74 -9.51 -5.06 -2.29
N LEU A 75 -8.27 -5.52 -2.50
CA LEU A 75 -7.96 -6.67 -3.34
C LEU A 75 -8.05 -7.97 -2.54
N LYS A 76 -8.26 -9.08 -3.26
CA LYS A 76 -8.24 -10.41 -2.67
C LYS A 76 -6.83 -10.98 -2.78
N TRP A 77 -6.25 -11.35 -1.64
CA TRP A 77 -4.88 -11.87 -1.57
C TRP A 77 -4.84 -13.35 -1.18
N SER A 78 -3.80 -14.04 -1.60
CA SER A 78 -3.46 -15.37 -1.09
C SER A 78 -3.13 -15.34 0.41
N PRO A 79 -3.08 -16.50 1.10
CA PRO A 79 -2.35 -16.59 2.37
C PRO A 79 -0.90 -16.11 2.18
N SER A 80 -0.30 -15.58 3.26
CA SER A 80 1.08 -15.09 3.21
C SER A 80 2.07 -16.22 2.97
N ARG A 81 3.10 -15.93 2.16
CA ARG A 81 4.31 -16.75 2.05
C ARG A 81 5.47 -15.98 2.66
N SER A 82 6.21 -16.63 3.55
CA SER A 82 7.39 -16.03 4.17
C SER A 82 8.55 -15.97 3.17
N ASN A 83 9.16 -14.80 3.05
CA ASN A 83 10.41 -14.57 2.35
C ASN A 83 11.22 -13.57 3.18
N ASP A 84 11.64 -14.04 4.36
CA ASP A 84 12.24 -13.23 5.44
C ASP A 84 13.19 -12.13 4.91
N PRO A 85 12.99 -10.85 5.27
CA PRO A 85 12.02 -10.32 6.25
C PRO A 85 10.62 -10.00 5.70
N PHE A 86 10.32 -10.40 4.47
CA PHE A 86 9.08 -10.04 3.79
C PHE A 86 7.97 -11.08 3.93
N LEU A 87 6.73 -10.58 3.91
CA LEU A 87 5.54 -11.37 3.63
C LEU A 87 5.11 -11.10 2.20
N LEU A 88 4.99 -12.17 1.41
CA LEU A 88 4.56 -12.11 0.02
C LEU A 88 3.12 -12.60 -0.11
N TYR A 89 2.37 -11.92 -0.97
CA TYR A 89 0.98 -12.21 -1.29
C TYR A 89 0.82 -12.21 -2.80
N GLU A 90 0.04 -13.15 -3.33
CA GLU A 90 -0.36 -13.18 -4.73
C GLU A 90 -1.79 -12.67 -4.85
N GLU A 91 -2.02 -11.73 -5.77
CA GLU A 91 -3.37 -11.24 -6.05
C GLU A 91 -4.19 -12.39 -6.64
N LYS A 92 -5.33 -12.67 -6.03
CA LYS A 92 -6.32 -13.57 -6.59
C LYS A 92 -7.24 -12.73 -7.45
N ALA A 93 -7.11 -12.86 -8.77
CA ALA A 93 -8.15 -12.39 -9.67
C ALA A 93 -9.47 -13.02 -9.21
N GLU A 94 -10.48 -12.20 -8.92
CA GLU A 94 -11.83 -12.70 -9.07
C GLU A 94 -11.94 -13.20 -10.51
N GLN A 95 -12.66 -14.29 -10.73
CA GLN A 95 -13.26 -14.50 -12.04
C GLN A 95 -14.24 -13.33 -12.20
N LEU A 96 -13.71 -12.15 -12.60
CA LEU A 96 -14.52 -11.03 -13.01
C LEU A 96 -15.49 -11.62 -14.01
N THR A 97 -16.78 -11.38 -13.75
CA THR A 97 -17.78 -11.80 -14.70
C THR A 97 -17.46 -11.15 -16.05
N ALA A 98 -17.88 -11.78 -17.14
CA ALA A 98 -17.62 -11.26 -18.48
C ALA A 98 -18.23 -9.85 -18.72
N GLU A 99 -19.07 -9.36 -17.82
CA GLU A 99 -19.57 -7.98 -17.79
C GLU A 99 -18.58 -7.02 -17.12
N GLU A 100 -18.05 -7.37 -15.95
CA GLU A 100 -17.10 -6.52 -15.21
C GLU A 100 -15.76 -6.34 -15.94
N LEU A 101 -15.38 -7.29 -16.81
CA LEU A 101 -14.23 -7.17 -17.69
C LEU A 101 -14.43 -6.21 -18.87
N ARG A 102 -15.68 -5.92 -19.27
CA ARG A 102 -15.97 -5.00 -20.40
C ARG A 102 -15.92 -3.53 -19.98
N ASP A 103 -16.16 -3.25 -18.71
CA ASP A 103 -16.29 -1.89 -18.17
C ASP A 103 -14.99 -1.37 -17.53
N ARG A 104 -13.88 -2.10 -17.72
CA ARG A 104 -12.56 -1.78 -17.19
C ARG A 104 -11.60 -1.34 -18.31
#